data_AF-A0A960TLZ0-F1
#
_entry.id   AF-A0A960TLZ0-F1
#
_cell.length_a   1.000
_cell.length_b   1.000
_cell.length_c   1.000
_cell.angle_alpha   90.00
_cell.angle_beta   90.00
_cell.angle_gamma   90.00
#
_symmetry.space_group_name_H-M   'P 1'
#
loop_
_entity.id
_entity.type
_entity.pdbx_description
1 polymer ?
#
loop_
_entity_poly.entity_id
_entity_poly.type
_entity_poly.pdbx_seq_one_letter_code
_entity_poly.pdbx_strand_id
1 'polypeptide(L)'
;MQDRPTSNELLDAIAELLIKEVLPAIKNDEALSYKTLVAWNMLGVVSREIKSEDASLSEEFHRLSEVLKNKGKDLDMSWNELLKSEKEEKVREMNSVLAEIVRQEKLSNKDSQVWDAVKSNLKKDLEISNPRFGTEKEK
;
A
#
# COMPACT_ATOMS: atom_id res chain seq x y z
N MET A 1 -12.12 -21.93 5.20
CA MET A 1 -12.45 -21.11 6.39
C MET A 1 -11.21 -20.30 6.72
N GLN A 2 -11.21 -19.02 6.33
CA GLN A 2 -10.13 -18.09 6.60
C GLN A 2 -10.57 -17.26 7.81
N ASP A 3 -10.46 -17.83 9.02
CA ASP A 3 -11.00 -17.27 10.28
C ASP A 3 -10.05 -16.26 10.96
N ARG A 4 -9.08 -15.68 10.23
CA ARG A 4 -8.12 -14.76 10.85
C ARG A 4 -8.51 -13.30 10.56
N PRO A 5 -8.76 -12.49 11.60
CA PRO A 5 -9.05 -11.07 11.43
C PRO A 5 -7.85 -10.34 10.82
N THR A 6 -8.15 -9.37 9.97
CA THR A 6 -7.18 -8.47 9.32
C THR A 6 -6.58 -7.49 10.31
N SER A 7 -5.41 -6.92 10.00
CA SER A 7 -4.78 -5.88 10.82
C SER A 7 -5.71 -4.67 11.05
N ASN A 8 -6.52 -4.30 10.06
CA ASN A 8 -7.47 -3.21 10.20
C ASN A 8 -8.62 -3.56 11.16
N GLU A 9 -9.17 -4.78 11.06
CA GLU A 9 -10.21 -5.23 12.00
C GLU A 9 -9.68 -5.30 13.44
N LEU A 10 -8.42 -5.68 13.63
CA LEU A 10 -7.77 -5.67 14.95
C LEU A 10 -7.59 -4.24 15.47
N LEU A 11 -7.11 -3.31 14.65
CA LEU A 11 -6.95 -1.91 15.05
C LEU A 11 -8.30 -1.23 15.35
N ASP A 12 -9.32 -1.51 14.55
CA ASP A 12 -10.68 -1.00 14.75
C ASP A 12 -11.26 -1.52 16.07
N ALA A 13 -11.10 -2.82 16.38
CA ALA A 13 -11.54 -3.40 17.64
C ALA A 13 -10.85 -2.75 18.86
N ILE A 14 -9.54 -2.49 18.78
CA ILE A 14 -8.80 -1.79 19.84
C ILE A 14 -9.29 -0.33 19.97
N ALA A 15 -9.50 0.36 18.85
CA ALA A 15 -10.00 1.73 18.85
C ALA A 15 -11.39 1.82 19.50
N GLU A 16 -12.27 0.84 19.23
CA GLU A 16 -13.56 0.76 19.89
C GLU A 16 -13.44 0.51 21.40
N LEU A 17 -12.58 -0.41 21.83
CA LEU A 17 -12.30 -0.67 23.25
C LEU A 17 -11.86 0.62 23.98
N LEU A 18 -10.93 1.37 23.37
CA LEU A 18 -10.40 2.59 23.97
C LEU A 18 -11.50 3.64 24.21
N ILE A 19 -12.45 3.78 23.30
CA ILE A 19 -13.51 4.80 23.39
C ILE A 19 -14.71 4.32 24.21
N LYS A 20 -15.14 3.07 24.02
CA LYS A 20 -16.37 2.55 24.63
C LYS A 20 -16.16 2.09 26.07
N GLU A 21 -14.96 1.63 26.42
CA GLU A 21 -14.69 1.04 27.73
C GLU A 21 -13.62 1.81 28.51
N VAL A 22 -12.46 2.05 27.91
CA VAL A 22 -11.32 2.63 28.64
C VAL A 22 -11.56 4.09 28.98
N LEU A 23 -11.90 4.94 28.01
CA LEU A 23 -12.09 6.38 28.21
C LEU A 23 -13.15 6.69 29.28
N PRO A 24 -14.33 6.03 29.31
CA PRO A 24 -15.30 6.20 30.40
C PRO A 24 -14.78 5.80 31.78
N ALA A 25 -13.96 4.74 31.87
CA ALA A 25 -13.42 4.24 33.14
C ALA A 25 -12.37 5.20 33.74
N ILE A 26 -11.64 5.93 32.90
CA ILE A 26 -10.55 6.83 33.32
C ILE A 26 -10.93 8.32 33.29
N LYS A 27 -12.20 8.66 33.04
CA LYS A 27 -12.66 10.03 32.75
C LYS A 27 -12.28 11.11 33.79
N ASN A 28 -11.98 10.70 35.02
CA ASN A 28 -11.59 11.60 36.11
C ASN A 28 -10.08 11.88 36.15
N ASP A 29 -9.28 11.16 35.36
CA ASP A 29 -7.86 11.44 35.13
C ASP A 29 -7.72 12.14 33.77
N GLU A 30 -7.56 13.45 33.80
CA GLU A 30 -7.47 14.29 32.60
C GLU A 30 -6.26 13.94 31.73
N ALA A 31 -5.12 13.66 32.37
CA ALA A 31 -3.88 13.33 31.66
C ALA A 31 -4.00 11.97 30.96
N LEU A 32 -4.59 10.97 31.61
CA LEU A 32 -4.80 9.65 31.04
C LEU A 32 -5.90 9.67 29.98
N SER A 33 -6.98 10.42 30.20
CA SER A 33 -8.06 10.61 29.22
C SER A 33 -7.53 11.23 27.92
N TYR A 34 -6.68 12.26 28.02
CA TYR A 34 -6.01 12.86 26.88
C TYR A 34 -5.14 11.85 26.12
N LYS A 35 -4.30 11.09 26.82
CA LYS A 35 -3.44 10.06 26.20
C LYS A 35 -4.25 8.99 25.47
N THR A 36 -5.40 8.59 26.02
CA THR A 36 -6.31 7.62 25.38
C THR A 36 -6.90 8.16 24.08
N LEU A 37 -7.29 9.44 24.04
CA LEU A 37 -7.75 10.09 22.81
C LEU A 37 -6.64 10.20 21.76
N VAL A 38 -5.40 10.51 22.18
CA VAL A 38 -4.24 10.51 21.28
C VAL A 38 -3.98 9.12 20.71
N ALA A 39 -3.99 8.08 21.55
CA ALA A 39 -3.80 6.70 21.12
C ALA A 39 -4.89 6.26 20.13
N TRP A 40 -6.17 6.58 20.40
CA TRP A 40 -7.27 6.30 19.49
C TRP A 40 -7.08 6.98 18.12
N ASN A 41 -6.69 8.25 18.11
CA ASN A 41 -6.38 8.97 16.87
C ASN A 41 -5.22 8.32 16.10
N MET A 42 -4.16 7.91 16.80
CA MET A 42 -3.01 7.23 16.18
C MET A 42 -3.41 5.90 15.53
N LEU A 43 -4.27 5.10 16.16
CA LEU A 43 -4.79 3.87 15.55
C LEU A 43 -5.55 4.17 14.25
N GLY A 44 -6.34 5.24 14.22
CA GLY A 44 -7.03 5.69 13.01
C GLY A 44 -6.08 6.13 11.89
N VAL A 45 -4.95 6.76 12.23
CA VAL A 45 -3.89 7.11 11.26
C VAL A 45 -3.27 5.84 10.69
N VAL A 46 -2.82 4.92 11.54
CA VAL A 46 -2.18 3.66 11.12
C VAL A 46 -3.14 2.81 10.27
N SER A 47 -4.43 2.74 10.61
CA SER A 47 -5.41 2.02 9.78
C SER A 47 -5.53 2.62 8.37
N ARG A 48 -5.54 3.96 8.25
CA ARG A 48 -5.57 4.63 6.94
C ARG A 48 -4.29 4.41 6.14
N GLU A 49 -3.13 4.45 6.79
CA GLU A 49 -1.83 4.16 6.15
C GLU A 49 -1.80 2.74 5.59
N ILE A 50 -2.21 1.73 6.38
CA ILE A 50 -2.29 0.34 5.93
C ILE A 50 -3.22 0.20 4.71
N LYS A 51 -4.40 0.83 4.75
CA LYS A 51 -5.35 0.80 3.62
C LYS A 51 -4.78 1.48 2.37
N SER A 52 -4.02 2.57 2.52
CA SER A 52 -3.39 3.30 1.43
C SER A 52 -2.22 2.55 0.79
N GLU A 53 -1.41 1.86 1.60
CA GLU A 53 -0.30 1.04 1.13
C GLU A 53 -0.79 -0.16 0.31
N ASP A 54 -1.84 -0.86 0.78
CA ASP A 54 -2.44 -1.98 0.03
C ASP A 54 -3.03 -1.52 -1.31
N ALA A 55 -3.68 -0.36 -1.35
CA ALA A 55 -4.21 0.21 -2.58
C ALA A 55 -3.08 0.55 -3.58
N SER A 56 -2.00 1.18 -3.11
CA SER A 56 -0.86 1.53 -3.97
C SER A 56 -0.19 0.29 -4.57
N LEU A 57 0.01 -0.74 -3.74
CA LEU A 57 0.62 -2.01 -4.14
C LEU A 57 -0.28 -2.79 -5.13
N SER A 58 -1.59 -2.76 -4.92
CA SER A 58 -2.59 -3.37 -5.81
C SER A 58 -2.65 -2.69 -7.18
N GLU A 59 -2.56 -1.36 -7.21
CA GLU A 59 -2.49 -0.60 -8.46
C GLU A 59 -1.18 -0.88 -9.23
N GLU A 60 -0.06 -0.99 -8.53
CA GLU A 60 1.22 -1.37 -9.14
C GLU A 60 1.15 -2.77 -9.74
N PHE A 61 0.61 -3.74 -9.01
CA PHE A 61 0.37 -5.08 -9.51
C PHE A 61 -0.51 -5.08 -10.78
N HIS A 62 -1.60 -4.31 -10.81
CA HIS A 62 -2.46 -4.20 -11.99
C HIS A 62 -1.70 -3.65 -13.21
N ARG A 63 -0.92 -2.58 -13.04
CA ARG A 63 -0.11 -2.01 -14.13
C ARG A 63 0.94 -2.99 -14.64
N LEU A 64 1.66 -3.65 -13.73
CA LEU A 64 2.71 -4.61 -14.09
C LEU A 64 2.13 -5.85 -14.78
N SER A 65 1.00 -6.36 -14.30
CA SER A 65 0.36 -7.54 -14.91
C SER A 65 -0.10 -7.25 -16.33
N GLU A 66 -0.68 -6.08 -16.60
CA GLU A 66 -1.09 -5.68 -17.94
C GLU A 66 0.10 -5.58 -18.90
N VAL A 67 1.18 -4.92 -18.48
CA VAL A 67 2.40 -4.77 -19.28
C VAL A 67 3.06 -6.12 -19.57
N LEU A 68 3.20 -6.97 -18.55
CA LEU A 68 3.84 -8.28 -18.69
C LEU A 68 3.01 -9.23 -19.56
N LYS A 69 1.68 -9.20 -19.43
CA LYS A 69 0.76 -9.94 -20.30
C LYS A 69 0.92 -9.52 -21.76
N ASN A 70 1.02 -8.23 -22.04
CA ASN A 70 1.26 -7.71 -23.39
C ASN A 70 2.65 -8.09 -23.95
N LYS A 71 3.58 -8.46 -23.07
CA LYS A 71 4.90 -9.03 -23.42
C LYS A 71 4.92 -10.57 -23.46
N GLY A 72 3.75 -11.21 -23.37
CA GLY A 72 3.64 -12.67 -23.41
C GLY A 72 4.14 -13.37 -22.14
N LYS A 73 4.24 -12.65 -21.02
CA LYS A 73 4.52 -13.22 -19.71
C LYS A 73 3.21 -13.33 -18.94
N ASP A 74 2.70 -14.54 -18.81
CA ASP A 74 1.56 -14.83 -17.95
C ASP A 74 2.09 -15.22 -16.57
N LEU A 75 1.70 -14.47 -15.54
CA LEU A 75 2.06 -14.74 -14.16
C LEU A 75 0.79 -15.11 -13.42
N ASP A 76 0.80 -16.29 -12.79
CA ASP A 76 -0.33 -16.81 -12.03
C ASP A 76 -0.91 -15.77 -11.06
N MET A 77 -2.23 -15.58 -11.12
CA MET A 77 -2.92 -14.37 -10.65
C MET A 77 -3.67 -14.56 -9.32
N SER A 78 -3.11 -15.30 -8.35
CA SER A 78 -3.73 -15.39 -7.02
C SER A 78 -3.43 -14.19 -6.12
N TRP A 79 -3.59 -12.97 -6.64
CA TRP A 79 -3.30 -11.72 -5.90
C TRP A 79 -4.08 -11.60 -4.58
N ASN A 80 -5.35 -12.02 -4.59
CA ASN A 80 -6.26 -11.83 -3.47
C ASN A 80 -5.97 -12.76 -2.29
N GLU A 81 -5.24 -13.85 -2.50
CA GLU A 81 -4.94 -14.85 -1.46
C GLU A 81 -3.58 -14.61 -0.77
N LEU A 82 -2.74 -13.74 -1.33
CA LEU A 82 -1.40 -13.46 -0.82
C LEU A 82 -1.40 -12.53 0.41
N LEU A 83 -0.53 -12.84 1.36
CA LEU A 83 -0.15 -11.94 2.46
C LEU A 83 0.59 -10.71 1.91
N LYS A 84 0.62 -9.61 2.68
CA LYS A 84 1.29 -8.36 2.27
C LYS A 84 2.75 -8.58 1.84
N SER A 85 3.54 -9.28 2.65
CA SER A 85 4.94 -9.58 2.32
C SER A 85 5.10 -10.38 1.03
N GLU A 86 4.14 -11.27 0.73
CA GLU A 86 4.13 -12.08 -0.49
C GLU A 86 3.69 -11.24 -1.70
N LYS A 87 2.73 -10.32 -1.52
CA LYS A 87 2.35 -9.33 -2.54
C LYS A 87 3.52 -8.42 -2.90
N GLU A 88 4.23 -7.92 -1.89
CA GLU A 88 5.44 -7.12 -2.10
C GLU A 88 6.52 -7.90 -2.85
N GLU A 89 6.75 -9.16 -2.47
CA GLU A 89 7.71 -10.03 -3.16
C GLU A 89 7.28 -10.28 -4.61
N LYS A 90 5.98 -10.48 -4.85
CA LYS A 90 5.45 -10.68 -6.20
C LYS A 90 5.65 -9.46 -7.08
N VAL A 91 5.36 -8.26 -6.56
CA VAL A 91 5.60 -7.00 -7.26
C VAL A 91 7.10 -6.81 -7.53
N ARG A 92 7.98 -7.14 -6.57
CA ARG A 92 9.45 -7.12 -6.77
C ARG A 92 9.88 -8.08 -7.88
N GLU A 93 9.36 -9.30 -7.91
CA GLU A 93 9.62 -10.29 -8.95
C GLU A 93 9.19 -9.76 -10.33
N MET A 94 7.97 -9.23 -10.44
CA MET A 94 7.42 -8.65 -11.67
C MET A 94 8.26 -7.47 -12.18
N ASN A 95 8.69 -6.58 -11.29
CA ASN A 95 9.59 -5.46 -11.62
C ASN A 95 10.94 -5.96 -12.12
N SER A 96 11.49 -7.02 -11.51
CA SER A 96 12.75 -7.63 -11.97
C SER A 96 12.63 -8.21 -13.39
N VAL A 97 11.53 -8.91 -13.67
CA VAL A 97 11.22 -9.45 -15.01
C VAL A 97 11.07 -8.32 -16.02
N LEU A 98 10.31 -7.27 -15.70
CA LEU A 98 10.12 -6.13 -16.59
C LEU A 98 11.45 -5.40 -16.86
N ALA A 99 12.28 -5.21 -15.83
CA ALA A 99 13.58 -4.58 -15.97
C ALA A 99 14.50 -5.38 -16.91
N GLU A 100 14.44 -6.72 -16.86
CA GLU A 100 15.19 -7.57 -17.77
C GLU A 100 14.70 -7.44 -19.22
N ILE A 101 13.38 -7.43 -19.44
CA ILE A 101 12.79 -7.20 -20.75
C ILE A 101 13.24 -5.83 -21.31
N VAL A 102 13.18 -4.77 -20.51
CA VAL A 102 13.60 -3.42 -20.93
C VAL A 102 15.08 -3.40 -21.34
N ARG A 103 15.96 -4.06 -20.57
CA ARG A 103 17.39 -4.15 -20.89
C ARG A 103 17.66 -4.94 -22.17
N GLN A 104 16.99 -6.07 -22.36
CA GLN A 104 17.19 -6.95 -23.52
C GLN A 104 16.64 -6.33 -24.81
N GLU A 105 15.41 -5.81 -24.76
CA GLU A 105 14.73 -5.23 -25.91
C GLU A 105 15.12 -3.77 -26.19
N LYS A 106 15.94 -3.15 -25.32
CA LYS A 106 16.36 -1.75 -25.39
C LYS A 106 15.19 -0.78 -25.56
N LEU A 107 14.08 -1.06 -24.87
CA LEU A 107 12.85 -0.30 -24.97
C LEU A 107 13.08 1.14 -24.52
N SER A 108 13.10 2.06 -25.48
CA SER A 108 13.33 3.50 -25.25
C SER A 108 12.17 4.36 -25.75
N ASN A 109 11.08 3.73 -26.19
CA ASN A 109 9.92 4.44 -26.72
C ASN A 109 9.09 5.03 -25.56
N LYS A 110 8.99 6.36 -25.54
CA LYS A 110 8.28 7.14 -24.52
C LYS A 110 6.76 7.00 -24.59
N ASP A 111 6.23 6.55 -25.72
CA ASP A 111 4.79 6.34 -25.92
C ASP A 111 4.38 4.87 -25.69
N SER A 112 5.26 4.08 -25.07
CA SER A 112 4.99 2.68 -24.77
C SER A 112 4.34 2.52 -23.40
N GLN A 113 3.44 1.56 -23.27
CA GLN A 113 2.83 1.19 -21.98
C GLN A 113 3.89 0.79 -20.93
N VAL A 114 5.03 0.26 -21.36
CA VAL A 114 6.19 -0.02 -20.50
C VAL A 114 6.76 1.27 -19.91
N TRP A 115 6.90 2.33 -20.71
CA TRP A 115 7.37 3.62 -20.25
C TRP A 115 6.42 4.24 -19.22
N ASP A 116 5.12 4.20 -19.48
CA ASP A 116 4.10 4.72 -18.56
C ASP A 116 4.08 3.97 -17.23
N ALA A 117 4.21 2.65 -17.25
CA ALA A 117 4.28 1.84 -16.05
C ALA A 117 5.54 2.15 -15.22
N VAL A 118 6.72 2.19 -15.86
CA VAL A 118 7.98 2.51 -15.18
C VAL A 118 7.97 3.93 -14.62
N LYS A 119 7.47 4.90 -15.39
CA LYS A 119 7.37 6.30 -14.96
C LYS A 119 6.41 6.46 -13.78
N SER A 120 5.25 5.78 -13.81
CA SER A 120 4.26 5.86 -12.74
C SER A 120 4.77 5.26 -11.44
N ASN A 121 5.46 4.11 -11.50
CA ASN A 121 6.06 3.50 -10.32
C ASN A 121 7.19 4.38 -9.75
N LEU A 122 8.07 4.93 -10.62
CA LEU A 122 9.12 5.86 -10.19
C LEU A 122 8.56 7.12 -9.54
N LYS A 123 7.45 7.68 -10.04
CA LYS A 123 6.81 8.85 -9.41
C LYS A 123 6.38 8.52 -7.99
N LYS A 124 5.70 7.38 -7.78
CA LYS A 124 5.27 6.93 -6.45
C LYS A 124 6.44 6.69 -5.50
N ASP A 125 7.52 6.05 -5.95
CA ASP A 125 8.71 5.84 -5.13
C ASP A 125 9.36 7.17 -4.71
N LEU A 126 9.38 8.15 -5.61
CA LEU A 126 9.89 9.49 -5.33
C LEU A 126 8.99 10.29 -4.39
N GLU A 127 7.67 10.09 -4.45
CA GLU A 127 6.73 10.71 -3.50
C GLU A 127 6.96 10.24 -2.06
N ILE A 128 7.31 8.96 -1.89
CA ILE A 128 7.62 8.36 -0.58
C ILE A 128 9.02 8.80 -0.09
N SER A 129 10.02 8.74 -0.97
CA SER A 129 11.43 8.98 -0.60
C SER A 129 11.83 10.46 -0.59
N ASN A 130 11.08 11.35 -1.25
CA ASN A 130 11.40 12.75 -1.38
C ASN A 130 10.14 13.66 -1.29
N PRO A 131 10.00 14.44 -0.19
CA PRO A 131 8.82 15.28 0.08
C PRO A 131 8.48 16.30 -1.03
N ARG A 132 9.45 16.66 -1.89
CA ARG A 132 9.21 17.57 -3.02
C ARG A 132 8.31 16.98 -4.09
N PHE A 133 8.21 15.64 -4.18
CA PHE A 133 7.39 14.97 -5.19
C PHE A 133 6.00 14.63 -4.67
N GLY A 134 5.80 14.45 -3.35
CA GLY A 134 4.49 14.17 -2.73
C GLY A 134 3.53 15.36 -2.64
N THR A 135 3.90 16.54 -3.16
CA THR A 135 3.12 17.78 -3.02
C THR A 135 2.92 18.52 -4.35
N GLU A 136 2.40 17.86 -5.37
CA GLU A 136 1.71 18.59 -6.45
C GLU A 136 0.28 18.89 -5.99
N LYS A 137 0.07 20.09 -5.45
CA LYS A 137 -1.25 20.70 -5.38
C LYS A 137 -1.81 20.73 -6.80
N GLU A 138 -2.97 20.09 -7.00
CA GLU A 138 -3.82 20.29 -8.16
C GLU A 138 -3.92 21.79 -8.47
N LYS A 139 -3.61 22.14 -9.72
CA LYS A 139 -3.93 23.43 -10.35
C LYS A 139 -4.58 23.16 -11.69
#